data_AF-A0A0D7KCT3-F1
#
_entry.id   AF-A0A0D7KCT3-F1
#
_cell.length_a   1.000
_cell.length_b   1.000
_cell.length_c   1.000
_cell.angle_alpha   90.00
_cell.angle_beta   90.00
_cell.angle_gamma   90.00
#
_symmetry.space_group_name_H-M   'P 1'
#
loop_
_entity.id
_entity.type
_entity.pdbx_description
1 polymer ?
#
loop_
_entity_poly.entity_id
_entity_poly.type
_entity_poly.pdbx_seq_one_letter_code
_entity_poly.pdbx_strand_id
1 'polypeptide(L)'
;MNETLPPLSPTPLGLYRHYKGNLYEVVGTARHSETLEPMTVYRALYGEHGLWVRPAAMFAEQVTIDGVLRPRFEKCADAIPASPSTI
;
A
#
# COMPACT_ATOMS: atom_id res chain seq x y z
N MET A 1 -11.37 0.68 -31.39
CA MET A 1 -10.09 0.26 -30.80
C MET A 1 -10.44 -0.48 -29.53
N ASN A 2 -10.23 -1.80 -29.48
CA ASN A 2 -10.52 -2.58 -28.28
C ASN A 2 -9.27 -2.52 -27.39
N GLU A 3 -9.14 -1.44 -26.63
CA GLU A 3 -8.04 -1.23 -25.70
C GLU A 3 -8.26 -2.05 -24.44
N THR A 4 -8.02 -3.36 -24.55
CA THR A 4 -8.09 -4.26 -23.39
C THR A 4 -6.92 -3.94 -22.47
N LEU A 5 -7.16 -3.13 -21.45
CA LEU A 5 -6.17 -2.82 -20.42
C LEU A 5 -5.79 -4.09 -19.64
N PRO A 6 -4.52 -4.26 -19.25
CA PRO A 6 -4.10 -5.40 -18.44
C PRO A 6 -4.85 -5.43 -17.10
N PRO A 7 -5.09 -6.60 -16.49
CA PRO A 7 -5.76 -6.65 -15.18
C PRO A 7 -4.95 -5.89 -14.12
N LEU A 8 -5.64 -5.09 -13.30
CA LEU A 8 -4.99 -4.21 -12.32
C LEU A 8 -4.53 -4.93 -11.04
N SER A 9 -4.95 -6.18 -10.80
CA SER A 9 -4.65 -6.95 -9.56
C SER A 9 -4.64 -6.07 -8.31
N PRO A 10 -5.81 -5.59 -7.84
CA PRO A 10 -5.89 -4.52 -6.86
C PRO A 10 -5.26 -4.95 -5.53
N THR A 11 -4.45 -4.06 -4.96
CA THR A 11 -4.03 -4.17 -3.56
C THR A 11 -5.26 -3.98 -2.68
N PRO A 12 -5.55 -4.89 -1.74
CA PRO A 12 -6.68 -4.72 -0.85
C PRO A 12 -6.62 -3.38 -0.11
N LEU A 13 -7.77 -2.72 0.01
CA LEU A 13 -7.85 -1.47 0.78
C LEU A 13 -7.69 -1.74 2.28
N GLY A 14 -7.33 -0.69 3.01
CA GLY A 14 -7.32 -0.67 4.46
C GLY A 14 -5.92 -0.47 5.05
N LEU A 15 -5.77 -0.90 6.30
CA LEU A 15 -4.55 -0.66 7.07
C LEU A 15 -3.45 -1.66 6.73
N TYR A 16 -2.24 -1.12 6.64
CA TYR A 16 -1.01 -1.88 6.45
C TYR A 16 0.08 -1.40 7.41
N ARG A 17 0.84 -2.34 7.94
CA ARG A 17 2.05 -2.06 8.73
C ARG A 17 3.27 -2.38 7.88
N HIS A 18 4.14 -1.40 7.70
CA HIS A 18 5.45 -1.67 7.10
C HIS A 18 6.32 -2.43 8.11
N TYR A 19 7.23 -3.29 7.65
CA TYR A 19 8.10 -4.07 8.54
C TYR A 19 8.94 -3.20 9.50
N LYS A 20 9.14 -1.91 9.18
CA LYS A 20 9.81 -0.92 10.07
C LYS A 20 8.90 -0.32 11.16
N GLY A 21 7.64 -0.74 11.26
CA GLY A 21 6.70 -0.36 12.32
C GLY A 21 5.64 0.67 11.94
N ASN A 22 5.92 1.55 10.97
CA ASN A 22 4.99 2.61 10.56
C ASN A 22 3.69 2.06 9.94
N LEU A 23 2.59 2.77 10.22
CA LEU A 23 1.27 2.48 9.68
C LEU A 23 0.96 3.29 8.43
N TYR A 24 0.27 2.63 7.50
CA TYR A 24 -0.17 3.19 6.24
C TYR A 24 -1.60 2.73 5.94
N GLU A 25 -2.31 3.53 5.17
CA GLU A 25 -3.63 3.19 4.62
C GLU A 25 -3.50 3.01 3.11
N VAL A 26 -3.84 1.84 2.57
CA VAL A 26 -4.01 1.66 1.12
C VAL A 26 -5.37 2.23 0.73
N VAL A 27 -5.33 3.25 -0.12
CA VAL A 27 -6.52 3.97 -0.61
C VAL A 27 -6.93 3.52 -2.01
N GLY A 28 -6.05 2.81 -2.74
CA GLY A 28 -6.39 2.25 -4.03
C GLY A 28 -5.23 1.63 -4.78
N THR A 29 -5.53 1.16 -5.98
CA THR A 29 -4.53 0.77 -6.98
C THR A 29 -4.80 1.58 -8.24
N ALA A 30 -3.75 2.11 -8.86
CA ALA A 30 -3.78 2.92 -10.07
C ALA A 30 -2.95 2.27 -11.18
N ARG A 31 -3.10 2.76 -12.41
CA ARG A 31 -2.20 2.41 -13.53
C ARG A 31 -1.14 3.47 -13.65
N HIS A 32 0.09 3.04 -13.85
CA HIS A 32 1.14 3.92 -14.33
C HIS A 32 0.82 4.33 -15.78
N SER A 33 0.83 5.63 -16.12
CA SER A 33 0.37 6.11 -17.43
C SER A 33 1.22 5.58 -18.59
N GLU A 34 2.53 5.51 -18.37
CA GLU A 34 3.48 5.14 -19.42
C GLU A 34 3.63 3.63 -19.60
N THR A 35 3.52 2.87 -18.52
CA THR A 35 3.82 1.42 -18.52
C THR A 35 2.58 0.55 -18.31
N LEU A 36 1.45 1.14 -17.94
CA LEU A 36 0.21 0.46 -17.53
C LEU A 36 0.37 -0.50 -16.34
N GLU A 37 1.52 -0.46 -15.66
CA GLU A 37 1.81 -1.30 -14.50
C GLU A 37 0.92 -0.92 -13.32
N PRO A 38 0.44 -1.90 -12.54
CA PRO A 38 -0.31 -1.64 -11.32
C PRO A 38 0.53 -0.95 -10.24
N MET A 39 -0.02 0.12 -9.67
CA MET A 39 0.61 0.93 -8.63
C MET A 39 -0.28 0.96 -7.39
N THR A 40 0.24 0.60 -6.22
CA THR A 40 -0.46 0.80 -4.95
C THR A 40 -0.37 2.26 -4.55
N VAL A 41 -1.53 2.88 -4.28
CA VAL A 41 -1.63 4.24 -3.75
C VAL A 41 -1.98 4.14 -2.27
N TYR A 42 -1.17 4.76 -1.41
CA TYR A 42 -1.30 4.63 0.03
C TYR A 42 -0.88 5.90 0.77
N ARG A 43 -1.44 6.10 1.96
CA ARG A 43 -1.22 7.28 2.82
C ARG A 43 -0.40 6.88 4.03
N ALA A 44 0.60 7.67 4.39
CA ALA A 44 1.26 7.54 5.69
C ALA A 44 0.30 7.97 6.81
N LEU A 45 0.21 7.21 7.90
CA LEU A 45 -0.60 7.58 9.08
C LEU A 45 0.27 8.21 10.19
N TYR A 46 1.31 8.93 9.78
CA TYR A 46 2.27 9.63 10.64
C TYR A 46 2.81 10.86 9.92
N GLY A 47 3.39 11.80 10.66
CA GLY A 47 3.91 13.06 10.11
C GLY A 47 2.83 13.85 9.38
N GLU A 48 3.14 14.33 8.18
CA GLU A 48 2.22 15.14 7.33
C GLU A 48 1.11 14.32 6.64
N HIS A 49 1.00 13.02 6.93
CA HIS A 49 -0.01 12.13 6.32
C HIS A 49 0.00 12.13 4.77
N GLY A 50 1.20 12.21 4.20
CA GLY A 50 1.43 12.30 2.76
C GLY A 50 0.96 11.07 1.98
N LEU A 51 0.62 11.29 0.71
CA LEU A 51 0.21 10.25 -0.24
C LEU A 51 1.42 9.76 -1.04
N TRP A 52 1.54 8.45 -1.17
CA TRP A 52 2.63 7.75 -1.82
C TRP A 52 2.11 6.80 -2.88
N VAL A 53 2.95 6.51 -3.87
CA VAL A 53 2.68 5.55 -4.93
C VAL A 53 3.90 4.65 -5.13
N ARG A 54 3.66 3.35 -5.31
CA ARG A 54 4.71 2.34 -5.51
C ARG A 54 4.19 1.20 -6.40
N PRO A 55 5.04 0.52 -7.20
CA PRO A 55 4.61 -0.68 -7.93
C PRO A 55 3.96 -1.70 -7.00
N ALA A 56 2.80 -2.24 -7.37
CA ALA A 56 2.03 -3.13 -6.52
C ALA A 56 2.79 -4.43 -6.20
N ALA A 57 3.57 -4.94 -7.15
CA ALA A 57 4.44 -6.09 -6.93
C ALA A 57 5.48 -5.85 -5.83
N MET A 58 6.07 -4.65 -5.78
CA MET A 58 7.03 -4.28 -4.73
C MET A 58 6.35 -4.01 -3.38
N PHE A 59 5.08 -3.61 -3.39
CA PHE A 59 4.29 -3.43 -2.17
C PHE A 59 3.95 -4.79 -1.54
N ALA A 60 3.53 -5.76 -2.36
CA ALA A 60 3.20 -7.12 -1.96
C ALA A 60 4.41 -8.04 -1.72
N GLU A 61 5.62 -7.53 -1.92
CA GLU A 61 6.86 -8.28 -1.81
C GLU A 61 7.10 -8.81 -0.38
N GLN A 62 7.74 -9.97 -0.26
CA GLN A 62 8.27 -10.46 1.01
C GLN A 62 9.73 -10.05 1.19
N VAL A 63 10.10 -9.72 2.42
CA VAL A 63 11.46 -9.33 2.81
C VAL A 63 11.96 -10.22 3.92
N THR A 64 13.26 -10.52 3.92
CA THR A 64 13.92 -11.25 5.01
C THR A 64 14.45 -10.24 6.02
N ILE A 65 13.92 -10.26 7.24
CA ILE A 65 14.35 -9.42 8.37
C ILE A 65 14.78 -10.35 9.50
N ASP A 66 16.02 -10.24 9.94
CA ASP A 66 16.61 -11.10 10.98
C ASP A 66 16.48 -12.61 10.68
N GLY A 67 16.64 -12.97 9.40
CA GLY A 67 16.49 -14.35 8.92
C GLY A 67 15.05 -14.83 8.77
N VAL A 68 14.04 -14.00 9.06
CA VAL A 68 12.62 -14.34 8.96
C VAL A 68 12.01 -13.68 7.74
N LEU A 69 11.42 -14.50 6.85
CA LEU A 69 10.65 -14.02 5.71
C LEU A 69 9.30 -13.47 6.17
N ARG A 70 8.96 -12.24 5.77
CA ARG A 70 7.69 -11.59 6.12
C ARG A 70 7.25 -10.58 5.03
N PRO A 71 5.96 -10.24 4.94
CA PRO A 71 5.51 -9.20 4.02
C PRO A 71 6.21 -7.85 4.28
N ARG A 72 6.56 -7.13 3.21
CA ARG A 72 7.07 -5.75 3.31
C ARG A 72 6.02 -4.84 3.96
N PHE A 73 4.77 -5.03 3.55
CA PHE A 73 3.58 -4.40 4.11
C PHE A 73 2.59 -5.49 4.53
N GLU A 74 2.34 -5.62 5.82
CA GLU A 74 1.42 -6.60 6.39
C GLU A 74 0.04 -5.96 6.58
N LYS A 75 -1.01 -6.58 6.04
CA LYS A 75 -2.38 -6.08 6.18
C LYS A 75 -2.86 -6.26 7.62
N CYS A 76 -3.33 -5.19 8.25
CA CYS A 76 -3.91 -5.25 9.59
C CYS A 76 -5.39 -5.67 9.52
N ALA A 77 -5.86 -6.39 10.54
CA ALA A 77 -7.27 -6.79 10.67
C ALA A 77 -8.17 -5.62 11.11
N ASP A 78 -7.60 -4.63 11.80
CA ASP A 78 -8.34 -3.54 12.41
C ASP A 78 -8.74 -2.46 11.39
N ALA A 79 -9.84 -1.78 11.69
CA ALA A 79 -10.24 -0.55 11.02
C ALA A 79 -9.27 0.58 11.37
N ILE A 80 -9.12 1.55 10.45
CA ILE A 80 -8.31 2.76 10.66
C ILE A 80 -8.69 3.38 12.00
N PRO A 81 -7.78 3.48 12.99
CA PRO A 81 -8.10 4.20 14.21
C PRO A 81 -8.43 5.62 13.80
N ALA A 82 -9.64 6.07 14.12
CA ALA A 82 -10.05 7.44 13.89
C ALA A 82 -8.94 8.34 14.45
N SER A 83 -8.39 9.22 13.60
CA SER A 83 -7.29 10.08 14.00
C SER A 83 -7.65 10.76 15.32
N PRO A 84 -6.75 10.79 16.33
CA PRO A 84 -7.03 11.52 17.55
C PRO A 84 -7.26 12.97 17.14
N SER A 85 -8.51 13.42 17.25
CA SER A 85 -8.87 14.81 17.07
C SER A 85 -8.15 15.55 18.20
N THR A 86 -7.09 16.28 17.85
CA THR A 86 -6.43 17.18 18.79
C THR A 86 -7.45 18.25 19.21
N ILE A 87 -7.74 18.28 20.52
CA ILE A 87 -8.49 19.32 21.23
C ILE A 87 -7.70 20.63 21.18
#